data_AF-A0A7S1D058-F1
#
_entry.id   AF-A0A7S1D058-F1
#
_cell.length_a   1.000
_cell.length_b   1.000
_cell.length_c   1.000
_cell.angle_alpha   90.00
_cell.angle_beta   90.00
_cell.angle_gamma   90.00
#
_symmetry.space_group_name_H-M   'P 1'
#
loop_
_entity.id
_entity.type
_entity.pdbx_description
1 polymer ?
#
loop_
_entity_poly.entity_id
_entity_poly.type
_entity_poly.pdbx_seq_one_letter_code
_entity_poly.pdbx_strand_id
1 'polypeptide(L)'
;HRFKGSQTDFQLSGVFKAGVFLLAIMAGSLVLLGSFQESFNFEFGGLAGAILGEEKRRRSYSLLSLGLSLPHSVQNPGLGVTCLQVVYFFYALVMPLLCLLALLVLAVVPMSTAGQRRLLVVAEVANAWSAIEVFVLSIVVALLEISTF
;
A
#
# COMPACT_ATOMS: atom_id res chain seq x y z
N HIS A 1 9.34 54.99 6.17
CA HIS A 1 9.96 53.79 6.76
C HIS A 1 8.84 52.91 7.34
N ARG A 2 8.68 51.62 7.09
CA ARG A 2 9.27 50.63 6.18
C ARG A 2 8.49 49.32 6.49
N PHE A 3 8.21 48.50 5.47
CA PHE A 3 7.73 47.12 5.55
C PHE A 3 6.28 46.88 6.01
N LYS A 4 5.35 47.11 5.07
CA LYS A 4 4.13 46.31 4.97
C LYS A 4 4.56 44.92 4.47
N GLY A 5 4.78 44.00 5.40
CA GLY A 5 5.15 42.63 5.11
C GLY A 5 4.13 42.03 4.17
N SER A 6 4.56 41.77 2.94
CA SER A 6 3.88 40.93 1.97
C SER A 6 3.72 39.53 2.58
N GLN A 7 2.65 39.31 3.34
CA GLN A 7 2.09 37.98 3.49
C GLN A 7 1.53 37.61 2.12
N THR A 8 2.41 37.10 1.26
CA THR A 8 2.01 36.16 0.23
C THR A 8 1.43 34.97 0.98
N ASP A 9 0.14 35.04 1.27
CA ASP A 9 -0.68 33.85 1.39
C ASP A 9 -0.42 33.07 0.11
N PHE A 10 0.46 32.07 0.19
CA PHE A 10 0.55 31.02 -0.80
C PHE A 10 -0.76 30.26 -0.68
N GLN A 11 -1.84 30.86 -1.19
CA GLN A 11 -3.11 30.23 -1.39
C GLN A 11 -2.82 29.11 -2.36
N LEU A 12 -2.56 27.92 -1.82
CA LEU A 12 -2.53 26.66 -2.55
C LEU A 12 -3.75 26.68 -3.47
N SER A 13 -3.48 26.93 -4.75
CA SER A 13 -4.50 27.16 -5.78
C SER A 13 -5.56 26.08 -5.65
N GLY A 14 -6.84 26.46 -5.73
CA GLY A 14 -7.94 25.49 -5.65
C GLY A 14 -7.76 24.31 -6.62
N VAL A 15 -7.08 24.55 -7.75
CA VAL A 15 -6.67 23.54 -8.72
C VAL A 15 -5.71 22.51 -8.13
N PHE A 16 -4.71 22.94 -7.35
CA PHE A 16 -3.79 22.02 -6.69
C PHE A 16 -4.51 21.15 -5.65
N LYS A 17 -5.38 21.75 -4.84
CA LYS A 17 -6.17 21.00 -3.84
C LYS A 17 -7.10 19.98 -4.50
N ALA A 18 -7.79 20.39 -5.58
CA ALA A 18 -8.62 19.49 -6.37
C ALA A 18 -7.81 18.37 -7.02
N GLY A 19 -6.63 18.68 -7.55
CA GLY A 19 -5.70 17.70 -8.12
C GLY A 19 -5.25 16.65 -7.09
N VAL A 20 -4.79 17.10 -5.91
CA VAL A 20 -4.39 16.20 -4.80
C VAL A 20 -5.57 15.34 -4.35
N PHE A 21 -6.75 15.93 -4.21
CA PHE A 21 -7.95 15.19 -3.82
C PHE A 21 -8.31 14.10 -4.83
N LEU A 22 -8.37 14.43 -6.12
CA LEU A 22 -8.69 13.47 -7.19
C LEU A 22 -7.63 12.37 -7.27
N LEU A 23 -6.34 12.71 -7.22
CA LEU A 23 -5.25 11.74 -7.23
C LEU A 23 -5.30 10.81 -6.00
N ALA A 24 -5.60 11.33 -4.81
CA ALA A 24 -5.69 10.52 -3.60
C ALA A 24 -6.88 9.55 -3.63
N ILE A 25 -8.05 9.99 -4.14
CA ILE A 25 -9.21 9.11 -4.34
C ILE A 25 -8.91 8.04 -5.38
N MET A 26 -8.31 8.43 -6.51
CA MET A 26 -7.92 7.50 -7.56
C MET A 26 -6.92 6.46 -7.04
N ALA A 27 -5.85 6.90 -6.37
CA ALA A 27 -4.85 6.02 -5.77
C ALA A 27 -5.47 5.08 -4.72
N GLY A 28 -6.34 5.59 -3.84
CA GLY A 28 -7.06 4.78 -2.86
C GLY A 28 -7.93 3.71 -3.52
N SER A 29 -8.65 4.06 -4.58
CA SER A 29 -9.45 3.09 -5.34
C SER A 29 -8.57 2.04 -6.01
N LEU A 30 -7.41 2.42 -6.57
CA LEU A 30 -6.47 1.50 -7.20
C LEU A 30 -5.86 0.53 -6.18
N VAL A 31 -5.49 1.03 -4.99
CA VAL A 31 -4.97 0.19 -3.91
C VAL A 31 -6.03 -0.81 -3.45
N LEU A 32 -7.28 -0.36 -3.27
CA LEU A 32 -8.37 -1.25 -2.87
C LEU A 32 -8.65 -2.30 -3.95
N LEU A 33 -8.87 -1.88 -5.19
CA LEU A 33 -9.14 -2.79 -6.31
C LEU A 33 -7.98 -3.76 -6.55
N GLY A 34 -6.74 -3.28 -6.53
CA GLY A 34 -5.54 -4.12 -6.66
C GLY A 34 -5.36 -5.09 -5.49
N SER A 35 -5.83 -4.74 -4.29
CA SER A 35 -5.80 -5.65 -3.14
C SER A 35 -6.77 -6.83 -3.30
N PHE A 36 -7.87 -6.64 -4.04
CA PHE A 36 -8.83 -7.70 -4.38
C PHE A 36 -8.42 -8.48 -5.64
N GLN A 37 -7.68 -7.86 -6.57
CA GLN A 37 -7.24 -8.50 -7.80
C GLN A 37 -6.24 -9.63 -7.47
N GLU A 38 -6.59 -10.86 -7.85
CA GLU A 38 -5.68 -12.01 -7.80
C GLU A 38 -4.44 -11.70 -8.65
N SER A 39 -3.29 -11.54 -8.00
CA SER A 39 -2.07 -11.00 -8.64
C SER A 39 -0.98 -12.05 -8.82
N PHE A 40 -1.02 -13.19 -8.12
CA PHE A 40 0.01 -14.24 -8.19
C PHE A 40 -0.58 -15.61 -8.38
N ASN A 41 -0.01 -16.42 -9.29
CA ASN A 41 -0.22 -17.86 -9.27
C ASN A 41 1.02 -18.54 -8.67
N PHE A 42 0.87 -19.21 -7.54
CA PHE A 42 1.92 -20.09 -7.02
C PHE A 42 1.84 -21.43 -7.73
N GLU A 43 2.84 -21.71 -8.59
CA GLU A 43 3.08 -23.05 -9.13
C GLU A 43 4.10 -23.81 -8.28
N PHE A 44 3.63 -24.84 -7.56
CA PHE A 44 4.51 -25.77 -6.86
C PHE A 44 5.09 -26.79 -7.85
N GLY A 45 6.29 -26.54 -8.35
CA GLY A 45 7.05 -27.48 -9.21
C GLY A 45 7.77 -28.60 -8.44
N GLY A 46 8.28 -29.60 -9.15
CA GLY A 46 9.14 -30.66 -8.62
C GLY A 46 8.44 -31.77 -7.81
N LEU A 47 9.20 -32.46 -6.94
CA LEU A 47 8.71 -33.58 -6.12
C LEU A 47 7.53 -33.18 -5.20
N ALA A 48 7.51 -31.93 -4.71
CA ALA A 48 6.40 -31.40 -3.91
C ALA A 48 5.11 -31.27 -4.73
N GLY A 49 5.20 -30.83 -5.99
CA GLY A 49 4.06 -30.77 -6.92
C GLY A 49 3.53 -32.16 -7.31
N ALA A 50 4.42 -33.15 -7.44
CA ALA A 50 4.06 -34.54 -7.74
C ALA A 50 3.27 -35.22 -6.60
N ILE A 51 3.51 -34.84 -5.34
CA ILE A 51 2.82 -35.39 -4.15
C ILE A 51 1.47 -34.69 -3.93
N LEU A 52 1.32 -33.43 -4.34
CA LEU A 52 0.12 -32.61 -4.10
C LEU A 52 -1.04 -32.84 -5.10
N GLY A 53 -0.78 -33.52 -6.21
CA GLY A 53 -1.76 -33.79 -7.27
C GLY A 53 -1.98 -32.59 -8.21
N GLU A 54 -2.21 -32.89 -9.49
CA GLU A 54 -2.29 -31.93 -10.62
C GLU A 54 -3.26 -30.74 -10.35
N GLU A 55 -4.35 -30.94 -9.60
CA GLU A 55 -5.34 -29.88 -9.31
C GLU A 55 -4.88 -28.82 -8.30
N LYS A 56 -3.91 -29.13 -7.42
CA LYS A 56 -3.39 -28.15 -6.42
C LYS A 56 -2.19 -27.36 -6.93
N ARG A 57 -1.82 -27.56 -8.20
CA ARG A 57 -0.60 -27.03 -8.80
C ARG A 57 -0.66 -25.52 -9.05
N ARG A 58 -1.83 -24.93 -9.26
CA ARG A 58 -2.00 -23.47 -9.43
C ARG A 58 -2.93 -22.93 -8.35
N ARG A 59 -2.39 -22.10 -7.44
CA ARG A 59 -3.24 -21.25 -6.60
C ARG A 59 -3.00 -19.78 -6.95
N SER A 60 -4.04 -19.13 -7.43
CA SER A 60 -4.12 -17.69 -7.51
C SER A 60 -4.24 -17.10 -6.10
N TYR A 61 -3.39 -16.14 -5.76
CA TYR A 61 -3.50 -15.34 -4.55
C TYR A 61 -3.49 -13.84 -4.88
N SER A 62 -4.33 -13.09 -4.17
CA SER A 62 -4.30 -11.62 -4.09
C SER A 62 -3.51 -11.20 -2.84
N LEU A 63 -3.24 -9.89 -2.68
CA LEU A 63 -2.68 -9.34 -1.43
C LEU A 63 -3.50 -9.79 -0.21
N LEU A 64 -4.83 -9.74 -0.33
CA LEU A 64 -5.73 -10.16 0.74
C LEU A 64 -5.67 -11.66 0.98
N SER A 65 -5.72 -12.48 -0.07
CA SER A 65 -5.74 -13.92 0.11
C SER A 65 -4.38 -14.48 0.54
N LEU A 66 -3.26 -13.84 0.19
CA LEU A 66 -1.94 -14.12 0.76
C LEU A 66 -1.93 -13.90 2.27
N GLY A 67 -2.33 -12.70 2.71
CA GLY A 67 -2.38 -12.37 4.14
C GLY A 67 -3.33 -13.29 4.93
N LEU A 68 -4.48 -13.65 4.35
CA LEU A 68 -5.43 -14.57 4.98
C LEU A 68 -4.98 -16.03 4.97
N SER A 69 -4.11 -16.42 4.03
CA SER A 69 -3.60 -17.80 3.93
C SER A 69 -2.42 -18.07 4.87
N LEU A 70 -1.72 -17.04 5.35
CA LEU A 70 -0.62 -17.16 6.32
C LEU A 70 -0.92 -18.08 7.52
N PRO A 71 -2.03 -17.89 8.29
CA PRO A 71 -2.36 -18.77 9.40
C PRO A 71 -2.75 -20.19 8.99
N HIS A 72 -3.23 -20.39 7.76
CA HIS A 72 -3.61 -21.71 7.24
C HIS A 72 -2.43 -22.52 6.70
N SER A 73 -1.27 -21.89 6.51
CA SER A 73 -0.02 -22.55 6.08
C SER A 73 0.67 -23.32 7.21
N VAL A 74 0.15 -23.27 8.44
CA VAL A 74 0.70 -23.94 9.62
C VAL A 74 -0.37 -24.77 10.34
N GLN A 75 0.00 -25.95 10.85
CA GLN A 75 -0.94 -26.85 11.57
C GLN A 75 -1.40 -26.28 12.92
N ASN A 76 -0.57 -25.45 13.57
CA ASN A 76 -0.90 -24.77 14.82
C ASN A 76 -0.47 -23.30 14.73
N PRO A 77 -1.36 -22.38 14.31
CA PRO A 77 -1.06 -20.96 14.29
C PRO A 77 -0.88 -20.44 15.72
N GLY A 78 0.36 -20.33 16.15
CA GLY A 78 0.72 -19.64 17.39
C GLY A 78 0.71 -18.11 17.22
N LEU A 79 0.95 -17.39 18.31
CA LEU A 79 0.98 -15.91 18.34
C LEU A 79 1.92 -15.29 17.30
N GLY A 80 3.01 -15.98 16.95
CA GLY A 80 3.96 -15.50 15.95
C GLY A 80 3.34 -15.36 14.55
N VAL A 81 2.51 -16.31 14.13
CA VAL A 81 1.90 -16.30 12.80
C VAL A 81 0.79 -15.25 12.72
N THR A 82 -0.02 -15.11 13.77
CA THR A 82 -1.00 -14.02 13.88
C THR A 82 -0.31 -12.65 13.91
N CYS A 83 0.82 -12.52 14.62
CA CYS A 83 1.61 -11.29 14.63
C CYS A 83 2.11 -10.95 13.22
N LEU A 84 2.67 -11.92 12.49
CA LEU A 84 3.10 -11.74 11.11
C LEU A 84 1.95 -11.33 10.19
N GLN A 85 0.78 -11.96 10.33
CA GLN A 85 -0.42 -11.60 9.57
C GLN A 85 -0.85 -10.15 9.83
N VAL A 86 -0.87 -9.74 11.11
CA VAL A 86 -1.22 -8.36 11.49
C VAL A 86 -0.22 -7.36 10.94
N VAL A 87 1.08 -7.63 11.11
CA VAL A 87 2.16 -6.80 10.56
C VAL A 87 2.04 -6.72 9.05
N TYR A 88 1.82 -7.83 8.36
CA TYR A 88 1.62 -7.84 6.91
C TYR A 88 0.51 -6.88 6.47
N PHE A 89 -0.70 -7.00 7.03
CA PHE A 89 -1.80 -6.10 6.68
C PHE A 89 -1.55 -4.65 7.08
N PHE A 90 -0.84 -4.43 8.19
CA PHE A 90 -0.51 -3.09 8.66
C PHE A 90 0.40 -2.36 7.67
N TYR A 91 1.48 -2.98 7.20
CA TYR A 91 2.41 -2.35 6.26
C TYR A 91 1.89 -2.37 4.81
N ALA A 92 1.14 -3.39 4.41
CA ALA A 92 0.66 -3.54 3.03
C ALA A 92 -0.62 -2.73 2.74
N LEU A 93 -1.49 -2.51 3.72
CA LEU A 93 -2.77 -1.79 3.53
C LEU A 93 -2.92 -0.57 4.43
N VAL A 94 -2.64 -0.69 5.73
CA VAL A 94 -2.92 0.40 6.68
C VAL A 94 -2.02 1.60 6.43
N MET A 95 -0.71 1.40 6.25
CA MET A 95 0.25 2.46 5.98
C MET A 95 -0.04 3.26 4.69
N PRO A 96 -0.25 2.64 3.51
CA PRO A 96 -0.59 3.40 2.31
C PRO A 96 -1.93 4.14 2.43
N LEU A 97 -2.94 3.53 3.06
CA LEU A 97 -4.22 4.19 3.30
C LEU A 97 -4.09 5.36 4.28
N LEU A 98 -3.23 5.25 5.30
CA LEU A 98 -2.96 6.32 6.25
C LEU A 98 -2.28 7.52 5.57
N CYS A 99 -1.32 7.26 4.67
CA CYS A 99 -0.70 8.30 3.85
C CYS A 99 -1.75 9.03 3.00
N LEU A 100 -2.60 8.28 2.27
CA LEU A 100 -3.67 8.85 1.45
C LEU A 100 -4.68 9.64 2.28
N LEU A 101 -5.06 9.13 3.45
CA LEU A 101 -5.96 9.82 4.37
C LEU A 101 -5.35 11.13 4.88
N ALA A 102 -4.07 11.13 5.25
CA ALA A 102 -3.37 12.33 5.67
C ALA A 102 -3.33 13.40 4.56
N LEU A 103 -3.09 12.99 3.30
CA LEU A 103 -3.13 13.88 2.14
C LEU A 103 -4.54 14.40 1.84
N LEU A 104 -5.58 13.57 1.98
CA LEU A 104 -6.98 13.98 1.84
C LEU A 104 -7.38 15.01 2.90
N VAL A 105 -7.01 14.78 4.16
CA VAL A 105 -7.26 15.73 5.25
C VAL A 105 -6.53 17.05 4.97
N LEU A 106 -5.29 17.01 4.48
CA LEU A 106 -4.54 18.21 4.08
C LEU A 106 -5.23 18.98 2.93
N ALA A 107 -5.87 18.26 2.00
CA ALA A 107 -6.55 18.85 0.85
C ALA A 107 -7.90 19.49 1.20
N VAL A 108 -8.67 18.89 2.11
CA VAL A 108 -10.04 19.32 2.46
C VAL A 108 -10.06 20.27 3.66
N VAL A 109 -9.23 20.02 4.67
CA VAL A 109 -9.27 20.77 5.93
C VAL A 109 -8.30 21.96 5.87
N PRO A 110 -8.79 23.21 5.95
CA PRO A 110 -7.93 24.38 6.05
C PRO A 110 -7.27 24.42 7.44
N MET A 111 -6.09 23.80 7.57
CA MET A 111 -5.28 23.83 8.78
C MET A 111 -4.30 25.01 8.79
N SER A 112 -3.87 25.42 9.99
CA SER A 112 -2.73 26.32 10.17
C SER A 112 -1.43 25.69 9.63
N THR A 113 -0.44 26.51 9.31
CA THR A 113 0.87 26.06 8.76
C THR A 113 1.56 25.03 9.66
N ALA A 114 1.46 25.18 10.99
CA ALA A 114 1.99 24.21 11.94
C ALA A 114 1.26 22.85 11.90
N GLY A 115 -0.06 22.86 11.71
CA GLY A 115 -0.88 21.64 11.57
C GLY A 115 -0.59 20.91 10.27
N GLN A 116 -0.53 21.64 9.15
CA GLN A 116 -0.19 21.11 7.84
C GLN A 116 1.18 20.41 7.85
N ARG A 117 2.19 21.05 8.45
CA ARG A 117 3.54 20.46 8.56
C ARG A 117 3.54 19.17 9.36
N ARG A 118 2.82 19.09 10.48
CA ARG A 118 2.73 17.86 11.29
C ARG A 118 2.06 16.74 10.51
N LEU A 119 0.96 17.04 9.83
CA LEU A 119 0.22 16.05 9.05
C LEU A 119 1.03 15.56 7.85
N LEU A 120 1.82 16.43 7.23
CA LEU A 120 2.72 16.07 6.14
C LEU A 120 3.84 15.15 6.62
N VAL A 121 4.41 15.38 7.80
CA VAL A 121 5.37 14.45 8.41
C VAL A 121 4.72 13.08 8.69
N VAL A 122 3.48 13.05 9.17
CA VAL A 122 2.75 11.78 9.34
C VAL A 122 2.57 11.07 7.99
N ALA A 123 2.22 11.80 6.93
CA ALA A 123 2.11 11.24 5.58
C ALA A 123 3.45 10.70 5.07
N GLU A 124 4.56 11.42 5.26
CA GLU A 124 5.90 10.97 4.89
C GLU A 124 6.32 9.70 5.61
N VAL A 125 6.05 9.62 6.93
CA VAL A 125 6.33 8.43 7.74
C VAL A 125 5.46 7.27 7.26
N ALA A 126 4.16 7.48 7.08
CA ALA A 126 3.24 6.44 6.59
C ALA A 126 3.66 5.93 5.20
N ASN A 127 4.11 6.83 4.32
CA ASN A 127 4.60 6.47 3.00
C ASN A 127 5.90 5.66 3.07
N ALA A 128 6.86 6.08 3.90
CA ALA A 128 8.13 5.38 4.07
C ALA A 128 7.97 3.97 4.67
N TRP A 129 6.90 3.76 5.45
CA TRP A 129 6.56 2.47 6.05
C TRP A 129 5.57 1.68 5.18
N SER A 130 5.24 2.14 3.98
CA SER A 130 4.35 1.42 3.09
C SER A 130 5.09 0.31 2.35
N ALA A 131 4.71 -0.95 2.55
CA ALA A 131 5.32 -2.09 1.86
C ALA A 131 4.77 -2.32 0.44
N ILE A 132 3.72 -1.59 0.04
CA ILE A 132 3.01 -1.83 -1.22
C ILE A 132 3.89 -1.54 -2.44
N GLU A 133 4.73 -0.50 -2.39
CA GLU A 133 5.60 -0.14 -3.51
C GLU A 133 6.69 -1.19 -3.71
N VAL A 134 7.30 -1.63 -2.60
CA VAL A 134 8.31 -2.71 -2.61
C VAL A 134 7.69 -4.01 -3.13
N PHE A 135 6.46 -4.32 -2.71
CA PHE A 135 5.72 -5.48 -3.21
C PHE A 135 5.54 -5.39 -4.74
N VAL A 136 5.00 -4.28 -5.26
CA VAL A 136 4.84 -4.09 -6.72
C VAL A 136 6.18 -4.18 -7.46
N LEU A 137 7.24 -3.59 -6.93
CA LEU A 137 8.57 -3.69 -7.53
C LEU A 137 9.07 -5.14 -7.59
N SER A 138 8.87 -5.92 -6.53
CA SER A 138 9.28 -7.34 -6.51
C SER A 138 8.57 -8.15 -7.60
N ILE A 139 7.32 -7.82 -7.89
CA ILE A 139 6.50 -8.48 -8.92
C ILE A 139 7.01 -8.13 -10.31
N VAL A 140 7.26 -6.84 -10.56
CA VAL A 140 7.80 -6.36 -11.82
C VAL A 140 9.16 -7.02 -12.08
N VAL A 141 10.03 -7.09 -11.07
CA VAL A 141 11.33 -7.77 -11.17
C VAL A 141 11.16 -9.25 -11.49
N ALA A 142 10.27 -9.96 -10.79
CA ALA A 142 10.01 -11.37 -11.06
C ALA A 142 9.49 -11.62 -12.49
N LEU A 143 8.64 -10.73 -13.02
CA LEU A 143 8.16 -10.81 -14.40
C LEU A 143 9.28 -10.57 -15.42
N LEU A 144 10.19 -9.63 -15.14
CA LEU A 144 11.35 -9.35 -15.99
C LEU A 144 12.32 -10.53 -16.02
N GLU A 145 12.56 -11.16 -14.87
CA GLU A 145 13.39 -12.35 -14.77
C GLU A 145 12.84 -13.50 -15.63
N ILE A 146 11.53 -13.76 -15.56
CA ILE A 146 10.88 -14.79 -16.38
C ILE A 146 11.01 -14.49 -17.88
N SER A 147 10.91 -13.23 -18.30
CA SER A 147 11.03 -12.85 -19.73
C SER A 147 12.47 -12.90 -20.27
N THR A 148 13.46 -13.02 -19.38
CA THR A 148 14.89 -13.04 -19.75
C THR A 148 15.40 -14.48 -19.97
N PHE A 149 14.62 -15.49 -19.58
CA PHE A 149 14.85 -16.91 -19.90
C PHE A 149 13.98 -17.37 -21.08
#